data_AF-W2DFK8-F1
#
_entry.id   AF-W2DFK8-F1
#
_cell.length_a   1.000
_cell.length_b   1.000
_cell.length_c   1.000
_cell.angle_alpha   90.00
_cell.angle_beta   90.00
_cell.angle_gamma   90.00
#
_symmetry.space_group_name_H-M   'P 1'
#
loop_
_entity.id
_entity.type
_entity.pdbx_description
1 polymer ?
#
loop_
_entity_poly.entity_id
_entity_poly.type
_entity_poly.pdbx_seq_one_letter_code
_entity_poly.pdbx_strand_id
1 'polypeptide(L)'
;MLKDLFMQFFNQLQAILDKGVRPPVPKNNDVPIPQPHVKPADDATLTDKRNEHIPGLSNKRKGEKPNNIWTGFRQGSNGNCVTISAIKAAMAKFGQSPKDIYKSVEANEQGYKVVMRDGFELTLSKAELQAAIRGSNFVGMSDPEMLKDAHFLFACSAKRAQMENNDGWASRSFNAAITTLNNGEDEDRNKPGEGFLRLGLKDHMKRVKVSEFADPSLIGMVNRRGHSVAVVEGCEELYGRKGNRPRDGQAVALI
;
A
#
# COMPACT_ATOMS: atom_id res chain seq x y z
N MET A 1 31.69 8.93 -27.17
CA MET A 1 30.57 8.21 -27.80
C MET A 1 29.21 8.54 -27.18
N LEU A 2 28.92 8.26 -25.90
CA LEU A 2 27.58 8.55 -25.34
C LEU A 2 27.32 10.07 -25.13
N LYS A 3 28.36 10.83 -24.81
CA LYS A 3 28.28 12.30 -24.65
C LYS A 3 28.08 13.03 -25.97
N ASP A 4 28.64 12.49 -27.06
CA ASP A 4 28.56 13.11 -28.40
C ASP A 4 27.16 12.95 -29.02
N LEU A 5 26.50 11.81 -28.73
CA LEU A 5 25.12 11.55 -29.15
C LEU A 5 24.12 12.47 -28.45
N PHE A 6 24.35 12.79 -27.18
CA PHE A 6 23.49 13.71 -26.41
C PHE A 6 23.61 15.16 -26.91
N MET A 7 24.82 15.60 -27.26
CA MET A 7 25.07 16.94 -27.79
C MET A 7 24.50 17.13 -29.21
N GLN A 8 24.53 16.09 -30.05
CA GLN A 8 23.89 16.12 -31.36
C GLN A 8 22.36 16.27 -31.29
N PHE A 9 21.72 15.60 -30.32
CA PHE A 9 20.28 15.72 -30.11
C PHE A 9 19.87 17.11 -29.62
N PHE A 10 20.67 17.72 -28.74
CA PHE A 10 20.39 19.04 -28.19
C PHE A 10 20.51 20.15 -29.25
N ASN A 11 21.50 20.06 -30.13
CA ASN A 11 21.70 21.02 -31.22
C ASN A 11 20.63 20.92 -32.31
N GLN A 12 20.10 19.71 -32.58
CA GLN A 12 18.97 19.55 -33.50
C GLN A 12 17.67 20.17 -32.96
N LEU A 13 17.45 20.13 -31.64
CA LEU A 13 16.27 20.74 -31.03
C LEU A 13 16.29 22.28 -31.11
N GLN A 14 17.46 22.89 -30.90
CA GLN A 14 17.63 24.34 -31.02
C GLN A 14 17.47 24.83 -32.47
N ALA A 15 17.96 24.08 -33.47
CA ALA A 15 17.81 24.44 -34.88
C ALA A 15 16.35 24.42 -35.38
N ILE A 16 15.47 23.66 -34.70
CA ILE A 16 14.03 23.62 -35.00
C ILE A 16 13.31 24.83 -34.38
N LEU A 17 13.76 25.30 -33.21
CA LEU A 17 13.19 26.46 -32.52
C LEU A 17 13.61 27.81 -33.14
N ASP A 18 14.73 27.84 -33.87
CA ASP A 18 15.30 29.06 -34.46
C ASP A 18 14.79 29.37 -35.89
N LYS A 19 13.94 28.50 -36.46
CA LYS A 19 13.26 28.80 -37.74
C LYS A 19 12.06 29.70 -37.48
N GLY A 20 12.34 30.99 -37.36
CA GLY A 20 11.38 32.06 -37.15
C GLY A 20 10.25 32.09 -38.18
N VAL A 21 9.09 31.56 -37.81
CA VAL A 21 7.80 31.90 -38.43
C VAL A 21 7.25 33.09 -37.66
N ARG A 22 7.29 34.28 -38.27
CA ARG A 22 6.64 35.48 -37.71
C ARG A 22 5.12 35.33 -37.83
N PRO A 23 4.34 35.55 -36.75
CA PRO A 23 2.88 35.59 -36.87
C PRO A 23 2.44 36.86 -37.62
N PRO A 24 1.33 36.80 -38.40
CA PRO A 24 0.82 37.95 -39.13
C PRO A 24 0.24 39.01 -38.18
N VAL A 25 0.41 40.28 -38.55
CA VAL A 25 -0.12 41.45 -37.82
C VAL A 25 -1.66 41.46 -37.89
N PRO A 26 -2.40 41.68 -36.78
CA PRO A 26 -3.85 41.71 -36.81
C PRO A 26 -4.36 42.97 -37.52
N LYS A 27 -5.26 42.81 -38.50
CA LYS A 27 -6.10 43.90 -39.00
C LYS A 27 -7.34 43.98 -38.10
N ASN A 28 -7.65 45.18 -37.63
CA ASN A 28 -8.86 45.49 -36.85
C ASN A 28 -10.13 45.01 -37.57
N ASN A 29 -10.99 44.27 -36.85
CA ASN A 29 -12.48 44.31 -36.87
C ASN A 29 -13.22 42.99 -36.58
N ASP A 30 -12.64 42.02 -35.86
CA ASP A 30 -13.43 40.91 -35.29
C ASP A 30 -13.45 41.01 -33.77
N VAL A 31 -14.56 41.54 -33.25
CA VAL A 31 -14.87 41.51 -31.81
C VAL A 31 -15.07 40.04 -31.41
N PRO A 32 -14.34 39.52 -30.40
CA PRO A 32 -14.60 38.18 -29.89
C PRO A 32 -16.02 38.14 -29.31
N ILE A 33 -16.87 37.27 -29.85
CA ILE A 33 -18.14 36.89 -29.23
C ILE A 33 -17.82 36.46 -27.79
N PRO A 34 -18.49 36.99 -26.75
CA PRO A 34 -18.26 36.56 -25.38
C PRO A 34 -18.41 35.04 -25.31
N GLN A 35 -17.32 34.33 -25.01
CA GLN A 35 -17.41 32.90 -24.75
C GLN A 35 -18.40 32.72 -23.59
N PRO A 36 -19.41 31.83 -23.73
CA PRO A 36 -20.28 31.52 -22.62
C PRO A 36 -19.38 31.13 -21.46
N HIS A 37 -19.47 31.84 -20.34
CA HIS A 37 -18.82 31.41 -19.12
C HIS A 37 -19.46 30.08 -18.74
N VAL A 38 -18.78 28.99 -19.11
CA VAL A 38 -19.05 27.68 -18.54
C VAL A 38 -18.64 27.83 -17.09
N LYS A 39 -19.62 28.15 -16.25
CA LYS A 39 -19.52 27.99 -14.81
C LYS A 39 -18.90 26.61 -14.58
N PRO A 40 -17.83 26.47 -13.78
CA PRO A 40 -17.36 25.15 -13.39
C PRO A 40 -18.59 24.37 -12.96
N ALA A 41 -18.82 23.21 -13.58
CA ALA A 41 -19.95 22.37 -13.22
C ALA A 41 -19.93 22.24 -11.70
N ASP A 42 -21.03 22.64 -11.07
CA ASP A 42 -21.17 22.56 -9.62
C ASP A 42 -20.76 21.14 -9.22
N ASP A 43 -19.96 21.03 -8.16
CA ASP A 43 -19.43 19.81 -7.53
C ASP A 43 -20.55 18.96 -6.89
N ALA A 44 -21.72 18.99 -7.50
CA ALA A 44 -22.93 18.27 -7.16
C ALA A 44 -22.90 16.91 -7.87
N THR A 45 -21.99 16.06 -7.39
CA THR A 45 -22.13 14.60 -7.14
C THR A 45 -20.75 13.96 -7.19
N LEU A 46 -19.86 14.32 -6.27
CA LEU A 46 -18.99 13.29 -5.68
C LEU A 46 -19.90 12.36 -4.88
N THR A 47 -20.63 11.48 -5.58
CA THR A 47 -21.11 10.25 -4.96
C THR A 47 -19.92 9.66 -4.23
N ASP A 48 -20.09 9.28 -2.97
CA ASP A 48 -19.03 8.70 -2.15
C ASP A 48 -18.58 7.37 -2.79
N LYS A 49 -17.71 7.44 -3.80
CA LYS A 49 -17.15 6.29 -4.52
C LYS A 49 -16.43 5.32 -3.57
N ARG A 50 -16.18 5.73 -2.32
CA ARG A 50 -15.60 4.89 -1.27
C ARG A 50 -16.58 3.84 -0.75
N ASN A 51 -17.89 4.02 -0.95
CA ASN A 51 -18.91 3.04 -0.59
C ASN A 51 -19.27 2.08 -1.74
N GLU A 52 -18.68 2.27 -2.94
CA GLU A 52 -18.87 1.32 -4.03
C GLU A 52 -18.23 -0.03 -3.69
N HIS A 53 -18.88 -1.09 -4.16
CA HIS A 53 -18.35 -2.43 -4.11
C HIS A 53 -17.13 -2.52 -5.04
N ILE A 54 -15.99 -2.91 -4.49
CA ILE A 54 -14.77 -3.15 -5.25
C ILE A 54 -14.59 -4.66 -5.35
N PRO A 55 -14.66 -5.25 -6.57
CA PRO A 55 -14.38 -6.66 -6.76
C PRO A 55 -13.04 -7.04 -6.14
N GLY A 56 -12.96 -8.19 -5.49
CA GLY A 56 -11.73 -8.62 -4.81
C GLY A 56 -11.49 -8.03 -3.42
N LEU A 57 -12.36 -7.13 -2.93
CA LEU A 57 -12.40 -6.68 -1.53
C LEU A 57 -13.67 -7.18 -0.82
N SER A 58 -13.66 -7.15 0.51
CA SER A 58 -14.85 -7.44 1.32
C SER A 58 -15.87 -6.29 1.28
N ASN A 59 -17.09 -6.62 1.72
CA ASN A 59 -18.18 -5.64 1.89
C ASN A 59 -18.24 -5.02 3.29
N LYS A 60 -17.15 -5.07 4.05
CA LYS A 60 -17.07 -4.42 5.38
C LYS A 60 -17.40 -2.94 5.26
N ARG A 61 -18.22 -2.45 6.19
CA ARG A 61 -18.52 -1.01 6.24
C ARG A 61 -17.26 -0.23 6.58
N LYS A 62 -17.21 1.03 6.18
CA LYS A 62 -16.09 1.92 6.47
C LYS A 62 -15.78 1.95 7.98
N GLY A 63 -14.52 1.73 8.33
CA GLY A 63 -14.02 1.68 9.71
C GLY A 63 -14.41 0.44 10.49
N GLU A 64 -15.15 -0.51 9.88
CA GLU A 64 -15.56 -1.74 10.56
C GLU A 64 -14.34 -2.60 10.86
N LYS A 65 -14.18 -2.96 12.14
CA LYS A 65 -13.07 -3.80 12.59
C LYS A 65 -13.28 -5.26 12.16
N PRO A 66 -12.19 -6.04 12.08
CA PRO A 66 -12.30 -7.49 12.01
C PRO A 66 -13.14 -8.03 13.16
N ASN A 67 -14.06 -8.96 12.88
CA ASN A 67 -14.86 -9.59 13.93
C ASN A 67 -13.97 -10.40 14.89
N ASN A 68 -12.90 -10.99 14.34
CA ASN A 68 -11.89 -11.70 15.11
C ASN A 68 -10.53 -11.61 14.40
N ILE A 69 -9.66 -10.73 14.89
CA ILE A 69 -8.32 -10.52 14.31
C ILE A 69 -7.43 -11.77 14.43
N TRP A 70 -7.69 -12.61 15.44
CA TRP A 70 -6.91 -13.80 15.75
C TRP A 70 -7.21 -14.89 14.73
N THR A 71 -8.47 -15.31 14.63
CA THR A 71 -8.86 -16.52 13.89
C THR A 71 -9.39 -16.26 12.48
N GLY A 72 -9.33 -15.05 11.94
CA GLY A 72 -9.79 -14.79 10.56
C GLY A 72 -8.91 -15.47 9.51
N PHE A 73 -7.60 -15.26 9.63
CA PHE A 73 -6.55 -15.95 8.87
C PHE A 73 -5.26 -16.01 9.68
N ARG A 74 -4.28 -16.81 9.25
CA ARG A 74 -2.96 -16.90 9.90
C ARG A 74 -1.84 -17.06 8.90
N GLN A 75 -0.61 -16.96 9.38
CA GLN A 75 0.58 -17.29 8.61
C GLN A 75 0.65 -18.80 8.39
N GLY A 76 1.09 -19.20 7.19
CA GLY A 76 1.46 -20.56 6.81
C GLY A 76 2.90 -20.91 7.19
N SER A 77 3.53 -21.81 6.46
CA SER A 77 4.87 -22.34 6.78
C SER A 77 6.04 -21.38 6.47
N ASN A 78 5.80 -20.33 5.67
CA ASN A 78 6.87 -19.52 5.08
C ASN A 78 7.00 -18.19 5.83
N GLY A 79 8.19 -17.59 5.79
CA GLY A 79 8.65 -16.47 6.62
C GLY A 79 8.02 -15.10 6.31
N ASN A 80 6.69 -15.05 6.20
CA ASN A 80 5.91 -13.83 5.94
C ASN A 80 5.47 -13.10 7.23
N CYS A 81 6.08 -13.41 8.37
CA CYS A 81 5.69 -12.92 9.70
C CYS A 81 5.62 -11.40 9.79
N VAL A 82 6.56 -10.69 9.16
CA VAL A 82 6.57 -9.23 9.05
C VAL A 82 5.30 -8.73 8.36
N THR A 83 5.03 -9.26 7.17
CA THR A 83 3.92 -8.82 6.32
C THR A 83 2.57 -9.11 6.96
N ILE A 84 2.35 -10.32 7.49
CA ILE A 84 1.09 -10.65 8.14
C ILE A 84 0.85 -9.82 9.41
N SER A 85 1.91 -9.59 10.20
CA SER A 85 1.81 -8.81 11.43
C SER A 85 1.40 -7.37 11.12
N ALA A 86 2.03 -6.77 10.12
CA ALA A 86 1.68 -5.43 9.67
C ALA A 86 0.23 -5.36 9.16
N ILE A 87 -0.21 -6.33 8.37
CA ILE A 87 -1.58 -6.39 7.86
C ILE A 87 -2.59 -6.50 9.00
N LYS A 88 -2.39 -7.44 9.93
CA LYS A 88 -3.31 -7.64 11.06
C LYS A 88 -3.39 -6.42 11.97
N ALA A 89 -2.24 -5.82 12.29
CA ALA A 89 -2.20 -4.59 13.08
C ALA A 89 -2.90 -3.42 12.35
N ALA A 90 -2.67 -3.24 11.05
CA ALA A 90 -3.34 -2.22 10.25
C ALA A 90 -4.86 -2.43 10.19
N MET A 91 -5.32 -3.68 10.01
CA MET A 91 -6.73 -4.03 10.03
C MET A 91 -7.39 -3.72 11.38
N ALA A 92 -6.71 -4.05 12.49
CA ALA A 92 -7.20 -3.73 13.82
C ALA A 92 -7.23 -2.21 14.07
N LYS A 93 -6.17 -1.47 13.68
CA LYS A 93 -6.05 -0.04 13.92
C LYS A 93 -7.01 0.80 13.08
N PHE A 94 -7.09 0.57 11.76
CA PHE A 94 -7.81 1.44 10.84
C PHE A 94 -9.18 0.87 10.47
N GLY A 95 -9.26 -0.43 10.20
CA GLY A 95 -10.47 -1.13 9.76
C GLY A 95 -10.08 -2.30 8.87
N GLN A 96 -10.94 -3.32 8.77
CA GLN A 96 -10.59 -4.55 8.04
C GLN A 96 -10.35 -4.28 6.55
N SER A 97 -11.17 -3.41 5.93
CA SER A 97 -11.12 -3.19 4.49
C SER A 97 -9.82 -2.47 4.09
N PRO A 98 -9.20 -2.79 2.95
CA PRO A 98 -8.09 -2.01 2.40
C PRO A 98 -8.45 -0.54 2.17
N LYS A 99 -9.74 -0.24 2.00
CA LYS A 99 -10.28 1.13 1.90
C LYS A 99 -10.14 1.94 3.20
N ASP A 100 -9.96 1.27 4.34
CA ASP A 100 -9.73 1.92 5.63
C ASP A 100 -8.23 2.18 5.88
N ILE A 101 -7.38 1.36 5.27
CA ILE A 101 -5.91 1.41 5.45
C ILE A 101 -5.26 2.36 4.44
N TYR A 102 -5.66 2.32 3.16
CA TYR A 102 -5.12 3.21 2.12
C TYR A 102 -5.89 4.53 2.02
N LYS A 103 -5.29 5.52 1.34
CA LYS A 103 -5.94 6.80 1.07
C LYS A 103 -7.05 6.66 0.03
N SER A 104 -6.81 5.88 -1.02
CA SER A 104 -7.86 5.46 -1.96
C SER A 104 -7.53 4.10 -2.61
N VAL A 105 -8.59 3.39 -2.98
CA VAL A 105 -8.56 2.19 -3.81
C VAL A 105 -9.68 2.34 -4.85
N GLU A 106 -9.33 2.28 -6.12
CA GLU A 106 -10.27 2.42 -7.24
C GLU A 106 -10.10 1.24 -8.19
N ALA A 107 -11.19 0.54 -8.52
CA ALA A 107 -11.15 -0.51 -9.54
C ALA A 107 -11.32 0.07 -10.95
N ASN A 108 -10.64 -0.55 -11.91
CA ASN A 108 -10.85 -0.33 -13.33
C ASN A 108 -10.81 -1.68 -14.08
N GLU A 109 -10.94 -1.64 -15.40
CA GLU A 109 -10.96 -2.86 -16.21
C GLU A 109 -9.66 -3.68 -16.09
N GLN A 110 -8.52 -3.00 -15.92
CA GLN A 110 -7.18 -3.56 -15.87
C GLN A 110 -6.79 -4.07 -14.46
N GLY A 111 -7.44 -3.59 -13.41
CA GLY A 111 -7.13 -3.93 -12.01
C GLY A 111 -7.55 -2.83 -11.04
N TYR A 112 -6.59 -2.35 -10.25
CA TYR A 112 -6.83 -1.41 -9.16
C TYR A 112 -5.77 -0.30 -9.17
N LYS A 113 -6.21 0.95 -9.04
CA LYS A 113 -5.35 2.07 -8.68
C LYS A 113 -5.40 2.25 -7.17
N VAL A 114 -4.24 2.29 -6.52
CA VAL A 114 -4.11 2.44 -5.07
C VAL A 114 -3.24 3.65 -4.77
N VAL A 115 -3.73 4.51 -3.87
CA VAL A 115 -2.96 5.60 -3.26
C VAL A 115 -2.81 5.28 -1.79
N MET A 116 -1.59 5.08 -1.33
CA MET A 116 -1.27 4.81 0.08
C MET A 116 -1.31 6.09 0.92
N ARG A 117 -1.28 5.97 2.25
CA ARG A 117 -1.38 7.13 3.17
C ARG A 117 -0.14 8.01 3.14
N ASP A 118 1.03 7.44 2.88
CA ASP A 118 2.28 8.17 2.66
C ASP A 118 2.41 8.78 1.24
N GLY A 119 1.35 8.72 0.44
CA GLY A 119 1.32 9.26 -0.91
C GLY A 119 1.93 8.36 -1.98
N PHE A 120 2.40 7.16 -1.64
CA PHE A 120 2.86 6.20 -2.65
C PHE A 120 1.69 5.74 -3.54
N GLU A 121 1.88 5.77 -4.85
CA GLU A 121 0.88 5.33 -5.82
C GLU A 121 1.33 4.06 -6.54
N LEU A 122 0.39 3.12 -6.73
CA LEU A 122 0.61 1.93 -7.53
C LEU A 122 -0.63 1.52 -8.31
N THR A 123 -0.39 0.78 -9.38
CA THR A 123 -1.43 0.02 -10.09
C THR A 123 -1.19 -1.46 -9.84
N LEU A 124 -2.22 -2.14 -9.36
CA LEU A 124 -2.24 -3.57 -9.14
C LEU A 124 -3.13 -4.24 -10.18
N SER A 125 -2.57 -5.08 -11.03
CA SER A 125 -3.34 -5.84 -12.02
C SER A 125 -4.11 -7.01 -11.38
N LYS A 126 -5.15 -7.48 -12.06
CA LYS A 126 -5.86 -8.71 -11.65
C LYS A 126 -4.92 -9.92 -11.58
N ALA A 127 -3.96 -10.03 -12.51
CA ALA A 127 -2.99 -11.11 -12.55
C ALA A 127 -2.03 -11.08 -11.35
N GLU A 128 -1.55 -9.89 -10.96
CA GLU A 128 -0.71 -9.71 -9.78
C GLU A 128 -1.48 -10.05 -8.50
N LEU A 129 -2.74 -9.62 -8.35
CA LEU A 129 -3.57 -10.04 -7.23
C LEU A 129 -3.70 -11.57 -7.16
N GLN A 130 -3.93 -12.24 -8.30
CA GLN A 130 -4.00 -13.71 -8.35
C GLN A 130 -2.65 -14.38 -8.01
N ALA A 131 -1.53 -13.81 -8.43
CA ALA A 131 -0.21 -14.29 -8.05
C ALA A 131 0.04 -14.13 -6.54
N ALA A 132 -0.34 -12.99 -5.97
CA ALA A 132 -0.27 -12.72 -4.54
C ALA A 132 -1.15 -13.67 -3.73
N ILE A 133 -2.38 -13.97 -4.18
CA ILE A 133 -3.27 -14.95 -3.53
C ILE A 133 -2.60 -16.33 -3.43
N ARG A 134 -1.93 -16.78 -4.50
CA ARG A 134 -1.21 -18.07 -4.51
C ARG A 134 0.10 -18.03 -3.72
N GLY A 135 0.76 -16.88 -3.71
CA GLY A 135 2.11 -16.71 -3.16
C GLY A 135 2.16 -16.16 -1.73
N SER A 136 1.04 -15.72 -1.16
CA SER A 136 1.00 -15.11 0.18
C SER A 136 1.38 -16.10 1.28
N ASN A 137 1.13 -17.39 1.07
CA ASN A 137 1.19 -18.44 2.10
C ASN A 137 0.30 -18.14 3.32
N PHE A 138 -0.75 -17.35 3.16
CA PHE A 138 -1.74 -17.16 4.21
C PHE A 138 -2.69 -18.36 4.25
N VAL A 139 -3.07 -18.76 5.46
CA VAL A 139 -4.01 -19.86 5.68
C VAL A 139 -5.33 -19.26 6.15
N GLY A 140 -6.37 -19.48 5.37
CA GLY A 140 -7.74 -19.12 5.73
C GLY A 140 -8.22 -19.90 6.95
N MET A 141 -9.00 -19.23 7.79
CA MET A 141 -9.57 -19.82 9.00
C MET A 141 -11.07 -19.51 9.06
N SER A 142 -11.52 -18.71 10.03
CA SER A 142 -12.95 -18.47 10.28
C SER A 142 -13.56 -17.31 9.48
N ASP A 143 -12.74 -16.48 8.81
CA ASP A 143 -13.23 -15.30 8.09
C ASP A 143 -12.61 -15.21 6.67
N PRO A 144 -13.28 -15.81 5.66
CA PRO A 144 -12.83 -15.75 4.26
C PRO A 144 -12.79 -14.34 3.69
N GLU A 145 -13.63 -13.43 4.18
CA GLU A 145 -13.70 -12.04 3.71
C GLU A 145 -12.50 -11.24 4.23
N MET A 146 -12.09 -11.46 5.48
CA MET A 146 -10.85 -10.91 6.02
C MET A 146 -9.61 -11.46 5.30
N LEU A 147 -9.59 -12.75 4.95
CA LEU A 147 -8.50 -13.33 4.17
C LEU A 147 -8.40 -12.67 2.78
N LYS A 148 -9.54 -12.42 2.13
CA LYS A 148 -9.60 -11.75 0.83
C LYS A 148 -9.00 -10.34 0.91
N ASP A 149 -9.38 -9.55 1.93
CA ASP A 149 -8.79 -8.23 2.19
C ASP A 149 -7.28 -8.33 2.46
N ALA A 150 -6.85 -9.33 3.23
CA ALA A 150 -5.44 -9.56 3.54
C ALA A 150 -4.61 -9.90 2.30
N HIS A 151 -5.15 -10.68 1.36
CA HIS A 151 -4.50 -10.97 0.08
C HIS A 151 -4.30 -9.71 -0.76
N PHE A 152 -5.28 -8.79 -0.76
CA PHE A 152 -5.14 -7.51 -1.44
C PHE A 152 -4.04 -6.64 -0.82
N LEU A 153 -3.99 -6.55 0.50
CA LEU A 153 -2.94 -5.80 1.21
C LEU A 153 -1.56 -6.41 0.95
N PHE A 154 -1.44 -7.74 1.00
CA PHE A 154 -0.20 -8.45 0.65
C PHE A 154 0.23 -8.14 -0.80
N ALA A 155 -0.71 -8.14 -1.75
CA ALA A 155 -0.43 -7.84 -3.15
C ALA A 155 0.11 -6.40 -3.34
N CYS A 156 -0.44 -5.44 -2.62
CA CYS A 156 0.05 -4.06 -2.62
C CYS A 156 1.44 -3.95 -2.00
N SER A 157 1.69 -4.62 -0.88
CA SER A 157 3.03 -4.69 -0.27
C SER A 157 4.06 -5.30 -1.21
N ALA A 158 3.70 -6.38 -1.92
CA ALA A 158 4.56 -7.00 -2.93
C ALA A 158 4.79 -6.06 -4.13
N LYS A 159 3.76 -5.32 -4.57
CA LYS A 159 3.89 -4.38 -5.67
C LYS A 159 4.83 -3.23 -5.32
N ARG A 160 4.70 -2.67 -4.12
CA ARG A 160 5.61 -1.65 -3.62
C ARG A 160 7.04 -2.19 -3.46
N ALA A 161 7.19 -3.38 -2.88
CA ALA A 161 8.50 -4.05 -2.78
C ALA A 161 9.16 -4.25 -4.15
N GLN A 162 8.39 -4.62 -5.19
CA GLN A 162 8.88 -4.70 -6.56
C GLN A 162 9.40 -3.35 -7.05
N MET A 163 8.62 -2.29 -6.88
CA MET A 163 8.93 -0.93 -7.36
C MET A 163 10.13 -0.31 -6.63
N GLU A 164 10.26 -0.57 -5.33
CA GLU A 164 11.35 -0.07 -4.49
C GLU A 164 12.56 -1.01 -4.45
N ASN A 165 12.51 -2.13 -5.20
CA ASN A 165 13.55 -3.15 -5.26
C ASN A 165 13.97 -3.69 -3.88
N ASN A 166 13.00 -4.12 -3.08
CA ASN A 166 13.21 -4.78 -1.79
C ASN A 166 14.29 -5.88 -1.89
N ASP A 167 15.16 -5.94 -0.89
CA ASP A 167 16.34 -6.83 -0.80
C ASP A 167 17.32 -6.75 -1.98
N GLY A 168 17.21 -5.71 -2.82
CA GLY A 168 17.98 -5.62 -4.07
C GLY A 168 17.56 -6.64 -5.14
N TRP A 169 16.46 -7.38 -4.92
CA TRP A 169 16.02 -8.50 -5.76
C TRP A 169 14.61 -8.33 -6.32
N ALA A 170 13.70 -7.69 -5.59
CA ALA A 170 12.28 -7.67 -5.89
C ALA A 170 11.93 -7.05 -7.26
N SER A 171 12.73 -6.10 -7.77
CA SER A 171 12.48 -5.45 -9.07
C SER A 171 12.50 -6.40 -10.27
N ARG A 172 13.09 -7.60 -10.14
CA ARG A 172 13.18 -8.57 -11.22
C ARG A 172 11.82 -9.03 -11.74
N SER A 173 10.84 -9.20 -10.85
CA SER A 173 9.47 -9.57 -11.20
C SER A 173 8.55 -9.46 -9.98
N PHE A 174 7.23 -9.45 -10.21
CA PHE A 174 6.27 -9.49 -9.10
C PHE A 174 6.42 -10.77 -8.25
N ASN A 175 6.73 -11.91 -8.87
CA ASN A 175 7.01 -13.15 -8.13
C ASN A 175 8.31 -13.05 -7.31
N ALA A 176 9.33 -12.36 -7.81
CA ALA A 176 10.55 -12.09 -7.05
C ALA A 176 10.24 -11.24 -5.80
N ALA A 177 9.35 -10.25 -5.93
CA ALA A 177 8.86 -9.50 -4.79
C ALA A 177 8.08 -10.40 -3.81
N ILE A 178 7.14 -11.22 -4.26
CA ILE A 178 6.45 -12.20 -3.38
C ILE A 178 7.46 -13.06 -2.61
N THR A 179 8.54 -13.50 -3.25
CA THR A 179 9.59 -14.28 -2.58
C THR A 179 10.28 -13.49 -1.47
N THR A 180 10.58 -12.21 -1.67
CA THR A 180 11.24 -11.39 -0.63
C THR A 180 10.32 -11.27 0.59
N LEU A 181 9.03 -11.01 0.36
CA LEU A 181 8.03 -10.95 1.45
C LEU A 181 7.82 -12.26 2.24
N ASN A 182 8.33 -13.40 1.75
CA ASN A 182 8.17 -14.74 2.34
C ASN A 182 9.50 -15.35 2.81
N ASN A 183 10.64 -14.66 2.67
CA ASN A 183 11.96 -15.25 2.93
C ASN A 183 12.38 -15.23 4.41
N GLY A 184 11.50 -14.78 5.31
CA GLY A 184 11.82 -14.64 6.72
C GLY A 184 12.52 -13.32 7.05
N GLU A 185 12.20 -12.25 6.32
CA GLU A 185 12.78 -10.91 6.46
C GLU A 185 13.10 -10.61 7.94
N ASP A 186 14.39 -10.63 8.27
CA ASP A 186 14.92 -10.10 9.52
C ASP A 186 14.84 -8.58 9.37
N GLU A 187 13.81 -7.94 9.94
CA GLU A 187 13.73 -6.49 9.93
C GLU A 187 15.06 -5.91 10.44
N ASP A 188 15.65 -4.99 9.66
CA ASP A 188 16.85 -4.28 10.07
C ASP A 188 16.62 -3.72 11.48
N ARG A 189 17.47 -4.11 12.44
CA ARG A 189 17.36 -3.66 13.83
C ARG A 189 17.39 -2.14 13.94
N ASN A 190 17.97 -1.45 12.97
CA ASN A 190 18.02 0.00 12.94
C ASN A 190 16.78 0.63 12.31
N LYS A 191 15.89 -0.16 11.69
CA LYS A 191 14.70 0.27 10.93
C LYS A 191 13.49 -0.69 11.09
N PRO A 192 13.02 -1.01 12.31
CA PRO A 192 11.80 -1.79 12.48
C PRO A 192 10.56 -1.10 11.91
N GLY A 193 9.57 -1.91 11.54
CA GLY A 193 8.29 -1.51 10.97
C GLY A 193 8.27 -1.55 9.44
N GLU A 194 9.08 -2.38 8.81
CA GLU A 194 9.17 -2.50 7.36
C GLU A 194 7.82 -2.91 6.75
N GLY A 195 7.12 -3.84 7.39
CA GLY A 195 5.78 -4.23 6.94
C GLY A 195 4.79 -3.05 6.91
N PHE A 196 4.90 -2.11 7.86
CA PHE A 196 4.09 -0.88 7.86
C PHE A 196 4.53 0.10 6.78
N LEU A 197 5.83 0.22 6.52
CA LEU A 197 6.34 1.02 5.40
C LEU A 197 5.82 0.49 4.06
N ARG A 198 5.81 -0.83 3.85
CA ARG A 198 5.26 -1.45 2.63
C ARG A 198 3.75 -1.26 2.47
N LEU A 199 3.02 -1.04 3.57
CA LEU A 199 1.61 -0.63 3.57
C LEU A 199 1.41 0.89 3.44
N GLY A 200 2.49 1.67 3.30
CA GLY A 200 2.47 3.13 3.20
C GLY A 200 1.96 3.83 4.45
N LEU A 201 2.35 3.31 5.62
CA LEU A 201 2.01 3.83 6.94
C LEU A 201 3.17 4.58 7.60
N LYS A 202 4.15 5.07 6.82
CA LYS A 202 5.36 5.74 7.32
C LYS A 202 5.05 6.87 8.31
N ASP A 203 4.06 7.70 8.00
CA ASP A 203 3.65 8.84 8.84
C ASP A 203 2.57 8.46 9.88
N HIS A 204 2.23 7.18 9.96
CA HIS A 204 1.21 6.59 10.84
C HIS A 204 1.79 5.50 11.76
N MET A 205 3.11 5.52 11.96
CA MET A 205 3.81 4.60 12.85
C MET A 205 4.84 5.35 13.70
N LYS A 206 5.09 4.86 14.91
CA LYS A 206 6.16 5.34 15.77
C LYS A 206 6.83 4.18 16.50
N ARG A 207 8.13 4.31 16.79
CA ARG A 207 8.78 3.41 17.73
C ARG A 207 8.30 3.70 19.14
N VAL A 208 8.08 2.64 19.91
CA VAL A 208 7.70 2.70 21.32
C VAL A 208 8.54 1.72 22.12
N LYS A 209 8.50 1.81 23.45
CA LYS A 209 9.01 0.72 24.29
C LYS A 209 8.01 -0.43 24.25
N VAL A 210 8.49 -1.68 24.24
CA VAL A 210 7.60 -2.87 24.27
C VAL A 210 6.63 -2.85 25.46
N SER A 211 7.06 -2.28 26.59
CA SER A 211 6.24 -2.11 27.79
C SER A 211 5.01 -1.21 27.59
N GLU A 212 5.01 -0.33 26.58
CA GLU A 212 3.87 0.55 26.28
C GLU A 212 2.65 -0.24 25.80
N PHE A 213 2.83 -1.42 25.21
CA PHE A 213 1.72 -2.33 24.90
C PHE A 213 1.02 -2.93 26.14
N ALA A 214 1.39 -2.49 27.35
CA ALA A 214 0.56 -2.67 28.54
C ALA A 214 -0.77 -1.90 28.44
N ASP A 215 -0.82 -0.80 27.68
CA ASP A 215 -2.06 -0.13 27.33
C ASP A 215 -2.72 -0.87 26.15
N PRO A 216 -3.92 -1.45 26.34
CA PRO A 216 -4.59 -2.26 25.33
C PRO A 216 -5.09 -1.44 24.13
N SER A 217 -5.09 -0.10 24.21
CA SER A 217 -5.45 0.77 23.08
C SER A 217 -4.33 0.90 22.04
N LEU A 218 -3.07 0.62 22.43
CA LEU A 218 -1.94 0.60 21.52
C LEU A 218 -1.99 -0.67 20.65
N ILE A 219 -1.93 -0.45 19.34
CA ILE A 219 -1.89 -1.50 18.32
C ILE A 219 -0.61 -1.32 17.51
N GLY A 220 0.05 -2.41 17.17
CA GLY A 220 1.30 -2.33 16.42
C GLY A 220 1.91 -3.70 16.16
N MET A 221 3.23 -3.74 16.08
CA MET A 221 3.99 -4.96 15.95
C MET A 221 5.23 -4.96 16.84
N VAL A 222 5.69 -6.15 17.19
CA VAL A 222 6.92 -6.39 17.93
C VAL A 222 7.78 -7.35 17.13
N ASN A 223 9.02 -6.92 16.88
CA ASN A 223 9.96 -7.62 16.02
C ASN A 223 11.11 -8.18 16.84
N ARG A 224 11.43 -9.44 16.58
CA ARG A 224 12.51 -10.21 17.18
C ARG A 224 13.29 -10.88 16.05
N ARG A 225 14.48 -11.39 16.38
CA ARG A 225 15.28 -12.13 15.41
C ARG A 225 14.46 -13.30 14.85
N GLY A 226 14.23 -13.28 13.53
CA GLY A 226 13.46 -14.29 12.79
C GLY A 226 11.96 -14.32 13.05
N HIS A 227 11.38 -13.36 13.80
CA HIS A 227 9.95 -13.39 14.11
C HIS A 227 9.35 -12.02 14.40
N SER A 228 8.26 -11.70 13.71
CA SER A 228 7.45 -10.51 13.94
C SER A 228 6.03 -10.90 14.29
N VAL A 229 5.43 -10.21 15.24
CA VAL A 229 4.06 -10.44 15.70
C VAL A 229 3.26 -9.14 15.72
N ALA A 230 2.00 -9.19 15.31
CA ALA A 230 1.06 -8.12 15.58
C ALA A 230 0.77 -8.08 17.09
N VAL A 231 0.55 -6.88 17.63
CA VAL A 231 0.08 -6.69 19.00
C VAL A 231 -1.24 -5.93 18.94
N VAL A 232 -2.28 -6.55 19.48
CA VAL A 232 -3.66 -6.02 19.50
C VAL A 232 -4.22 -6.27 20.89
N GLU A 233 -4.90 -5.29 21.50
CA GLU A 233 -5.42 -5.39 22.87
C GLU A 233 -4.34 -5.80 23.90
N GLY A 234 -3.10 -5.36 23.69
CA GLY A 234 -1.95 -5.70 24.52
C GLY A 234 -1.49 -7.16 24.44
N CYS A 235 -1.97 -7.94 23.48
CA CYS A 235 -1.58 -9.35 23.29
C CYS A 235 -0.98 -9.59 21.90
N GLU A 236 -0.01 -10.49 21.85
CA GLU A 236 0.59 -10.94 20.60
C GLU A 236 -0.38 -11.79 19.78
N GLU A 237 -0.37 -11.62 18.47
CA GLU A 237 -1.03 -12.51 17.52
C GLU A 237 -0.06 -13.63 17.14
N LEU A 238 -0.36 -14.85 17.60
CA LEU A 238 0.51 -16.01 17.44
C LEU A 238 -0.17 -17.07 16.58
N TYR A 239 0.11 -17.05 15.28
CA TYR A 239 -0.32 -18.08 14.33
C TYR A 239 -1.83 -18.38 14.38
N GLY A 240 -2.66 -17.35 14.45
CA GLY A 240 -4.11 -17.46 14.49
C GLY A 240 -4.70 -17.52 15.91
N ARG A 241 -3.90 -17.21 16.94
CA ARG A 241 -4.30 -17.30 18.36
C ARG A 241 -3.92 -16.04 19.11
N LYS A 242 -4.70 -15.72 20.15
CA LYS A 242 -4.36 -14.68 21.12
C LYS A 242 -3.27 -15.21 22.06
N GLY A 243 -2.11 -14.59 22.02
CA GLY A 243 -0.97 -14.90 22.86
C GLY A 243 -0.96 -14.10 24.16
N ASN A 244 0.22 -14.00 24.76
CA ASN A 244 0.46 -13.18 25.94
C ASN A 244 0.92 -11.77 25.55
N ARG A 245 1.06 -10.89 26.55
CA ARG A 245 1.67 -9.58 26.37
C ARG A 245 3.14 -9.71 25.94
N PRO A 246 3.61 -8.93 24.93
CA PRO A 246 5.01 -8.91 24.57
C PRO A 246 5.87 -8.38 25.74
N ARG A 247 7.08 -8.93 25.91
CA ARG A 247 7.99 -8.57 27.01
C ARG A 247 9.32 -7.98 26.54
N ASP A 248 9.68 -8.21 25.29
CA ASP A 248 10.94 -7.88 24.66
C ASP A 248 10.75 -7.66 23.15
N GLY A 249 11.79 -7.20 22.47
CA GLY A 249 11.78 -6.96 21.03
C GLY A 249 11.63 -5.48 20.65
N GLN A 250 11.68 -5.22 19.35
CA GLN A 250 11.60 -3.89 18.78
C GLN A 250 10.14 -3.55 18.50
N ALA A 251 9.60 -2.58 19.22
CA ALA A 251 8.19 -2.26 19.18
C ALA A 251 7.91 -1.04 18.30
N VAL A 252 6.94 -1.20 17.40
CA VAL A 252 6.41 -0.14 16.56
C VAL A 252 4.90 -0.09 16.73
N ALA A 253 4.37 1.05 17.14
CA ALA A 253 2.94 1.27 17.31
C ALA A 253 2.38 2.11 16.16
N LEU A 254 1.14 1.83 15.78
CA LEU A 254 0.38 2.63 14.82
C LEU A 254 -0.30 3.83 15.53
N ILE A 255 -0.20 5.02 14.94
CA ILE A 255 -0.77 6.28 15.48
C ILE A 255 -2.02 6.71 14.73
#